data_AF-A0A7C4AQU1-F1
#
_entry.id   AF-A0A7C4AQU1-F1
#
_cell.length_a   1.000
_cell.length_b   1.000
_cell.length_c   1.000
_cell.angle_alpha   90.00
_cell.angle_beta   90.00
_cell.angle_gamma   90.00
#
_symmetry.space_group_name_H-M   'P 1'
#
loop_
_entity.id
_entity.type
_entity.pdbx_description
1 polymer ?
#
loop_
_entity_poly.entity_id
_entity_poly.type
_entity_poly.pdbx_seq_one_letter_code
_entity_poly.pdbx_strand_id
1 'polypeptide(L)'
;MKQTRAWKLLDSYVGYKQFEKYFSDDLPAPIDVEGLRAKALKLAQEHEPKGDYRELIKALSDLDVAYDPVTLGRVSAMLTFLTRTMFRDVSGALPETYRTRIKAFKGPKFFFVGHASYFDYAHTAELTRKIGERIPIMHVCGSITTGWVAKWLKAFRCVEVPKNLAPVQHRAYSWFTASLADSGESQAIFSRTSRYTVRSRDGILREPYVPHGVIAAVKSTGRALVIPVAISYSCIPEDAYLTAPRFFPILSMLPLRKSLGLPILFLLGKTEKLLRGLDLVFGEVAVNLGEPFELADDNSLSMQRISHKAIEEIARNKLIHPSQLMAKAIIGLDKIRPKTIRQRLEQEIENIQAFFEKRYRKEPPFHPIVTADLDETIRRGLSTLNVRSAVRKSPLRRYYTPGNLPLLNFYAYHADRRIYPLRGRNTLTVVNAGVWGYTLALHIGKNLLKKEDLSEHSLILYDSREDLIERLTVEGHHPWHFKEVALP
;
A
#
# COMPACT_ATOMS: atom_id res chain seq x y z
N MET A 1 2.01 32.85 -4.79
CA MET A 1 1.95 31.61 -5.60
C MET A 1 0.98 31.82 -6.76
N LYS A 2 1.41 31.75 -8.04
CA LYS A 2 0.46 31.92 -9.17
C LYS A 2 -0.59 30.81 -9.09
N GLN A 3 -1.87 31.15 -8.96
CA GLN A 3 -2.98 30.19 -9.03
C GLN A 3 -2.86 29.42 -10.35
N THR A 4 -2.56 28.12 -10.26
CA THR A 4 -2.55 27.26 -11.44
C THR A 4 -3.98 27.17 -11.99
N ARG A 5 -4.12 26.92 -13.31
CA ARG A 5 -5.44 26.76 -13.94
C ARG A 5 -6.31 25.69 -13.26
N ALA A 6 -5.69 24.65 -12.67
CA ALA A 6 -6.38 23.62 -11.91
C ALA A 6 -7.09 24.17 -10.66
N TRP A 7 -6.46 25.12 -9.94
CA TRP A 7 -7.07 25.76 -8.78
C TRP A 7 -8.28 26.59 -9.16
N LYS A 8 -8.14 27.45 -10.18
CA LYS A 8 -9.26 28.26 -10.67
C LYS A 8 -10.44 27.39 -11.11
N LEU A 9 -10.14 26.22 -11.68
CA LEU A 9 -11.14 25.26 -12.11
C LEU A 9 -11.92 24.68 -10.92
N LEU A 10 -11.24 24.24 -9.86
CA LEU A 10 -11.88 23.72 -8.65
C LEU A 10 -12.62 24.81 -7.88
N ASP A 11 -12.03 26.00 -7.73
CA ASP A 11 -12.65 27.15 -7.05
C ASP A 11 -13.93 27.61 -7.75
N SER A 12 -14.10 27.31 -9.04
CA SER A 12 -15.36 27.59 -9.76
C SER A 12 -16.47 26.58 -9.45
N TYR A 13 -16.14 25.41 -8.90
CA TYR A 13 -17.10 24.35 -8.60
C TYR A 13 -17.69 24.49 -7.19
N VAL A 14 -19.01 24.71 -7.12
CA VAL A 14 -19.72 24.98 -5.86
C VAL A 14 -19.54 23.86 -4.84
N GLY A 15 -19.60 22.60 -5.28
CA GLY A 15 -19.41 21.44 -4.40
C GLY A 15 -18.01 21.40 -3.76
N TYR A 16 -16.97 21.86 -4.48
CA TYR A 16 -15.62 21.94 -3.93
C TYR A 16 -15.51 23.06 -2.89
N LYS A 17 -16.07 24.25 -3.15
CA LYS A 17 -16.08 25.36 -2.19
C LYS A 17 -16.73 24.99 -0.86
N GLN A 18 -17.87 24.29 -0.91
CA GLN A 18 -18.55 23.79 0.29
C GLN A 18 -17.68 22.76 1.03
N PHE A 19 -17.04 21.87 0.28
CA PHE A 19 -16.14 20.86 0.83
C PHE A 19 -14.90 21.48 1.50
N GLU A 20 -14.25 22.45 0.85
CA GLU A 20 -13.05 23.13 1.33
C GLU A 20 -13.31 23.87 2.65
N LYS A 21 -14.47 24.53 2.78
CA LYS A 21 -14.88 25.18 4.02
C LYS A 21 -14.97 24.17 5.17
N TYR A 22 -15.68 23.07 4.96
CA TYR A 22 -15.79 21.98 5.95
C TYR A 22 -14.43 21.35 6.29
N PHE A 23 -13.51 21.29 5.31
CA PHE A 23 -12.22 20.66 5.50
C PHE A 23 -11.24 21.51 6.33
N SER A 24 -11.37 22.84 6.29
CA SER A 24 -10.38 23.79 6.83
C SER A 24 -10.54 24.15 8.30
N ASP A 25 -11.63 23.73 8.96
CA ASP A 25 -11.97 24.16 10.32
C ASP A 25 -11.14 23.46 11.44
N ASP A 26 -10.35 22.42 11.12
CA ASP A 26 -9.56 21.65 12.10
C ASP A 26 -8.15 21.30 11.56
N LEU A 27 -7.37 22.34 11.27
CA LEU A 27 -5.97 22.18 10.86
C LEU A 27 -5.06 22.12 12.09
N PRO A 28 -4.15 21.12 12.17
CA PRO A 28 -3.20 21.03 13.28
C PRO A 28 -2.23 22.21 13.27
N ALA A 29 -1.71 22.59 14.44
CA ALA A 29 -0.76 23.68 14.60
C ALA A 29 0.60 23.42 13.90
N PRO A 30 1.39 24.48 13.61
CA PRO A 30 2.78 24.32 13.22
C PRO A 30 3.58 23.53 14.25
N ILE A 31 4.57 22.79 13.78
CA ILE A 31 5.44 21.97 14.61
C ILE A 31 6.77 22.71 14.82
N ASP A 32 7.24 22.76 16.06
CA ASP A 32 8.59 23.23 16.39
C ASP A 32 9.64 22.18 16.01
N VAL A 33 10.11 22.26 14.76
CA VAL A 33 11.09 21.30 14.22
C VAL A 33 12.45 21.41 14.90
N GLU A 34 12.88 22.61 15.29
CA GLU A 34 14.15 22.80 15.99
C GLU A 34 14.12 22.16 17.38
N GLY A 35 13.03 22.39 18.13
CA GLY A 35 12.77 21.72 19.39
C GLY A 35 12.73 20.19 19.25
N LEU A 36 12.11 19.68 18.18
CA LEU A 36 12.09 18.24 17.90
C LEU A 36 13.47 17.66 17.60
N ARG A 37 14.33 18.38 16.87
CA ARG A 37 15.70 17.96 16.58
C ARG A 37 16.54 17.95 17.85
N ALA A 38 16.44 18.99 18.69
CA ALA A 38 17.13 19.06 19.98
C ALA A 38 16.68 17.92 20.91
N LYS A 39 15.37 17.65 20.97
CA LYS A 39 14.79 16.55 21.73
C LYS A 39 15.24 15.18 21.21
N ALA A 40 15.26 14.98 19.89
CA ALA A 40 15.75 13.76 19.27
C ALA A 40 17.23 13.50 19.60
N LEU A 41 18.06 14.55 19.58
CA LEU A 41 19.47 14.47 19.96
C LEU A 41 19.63 14.03 21.42
N LYS A 42 18.86 14.65 22.33
CA LYS A 42 18.86 14.28 23.75
C LYS A 42 18.47 12.82 23.96
N LEU A 43 17.35 12.37 23.37
CA LEU A 43 16.90 10.97 23.44
C LEU A 43 17.95 9.99 22.89
N ALA A 44 18.59 10.34 21.79
CA ALA A 44 19.63 9.51 21.18
C ALA A 44 20.88 9.37 22.08
N GLN A 45 21.23 10.42 22.84
CA GLN A 45 22.34 10.39 23.79
C GLN A 45 21.99 9.60 25.05
N GLU A 46 20.74 9.71 25.53
CA GLU A 46 20.26 9.02 26.73
C GLU A 46 20.12 7.51 26.52
N HIS A 47 19.57 7.09 25.37
CA HIS A 47 19.20 5.70 25.14
C HIS A 47 20.15 4.93 24.21
N GLU A 48 21.03 5.59 23.46
CA GLU A 48 21.94 4.93 22.50
C GLU A 48 23.25 5.72 22.26
N PRO A 49 24.10 5.97 23.27
CA PRO A 49 25.33 6.75 23.10
C PRO A 49 26.36 6.05 22.19
N LYS A 50 26.87 6.73 21.16
CA LYS A 50 27.79 6.16 20.15
C LYS A 50 29.00 7.03 19.76
N GLY A 51 29.23 8.16 20.44
CA GLY A 51 30.38 9.04 20.17
C GLY A 51 30.36 9.79 18.83
N ASP A 52 29.26 9.71 18.08
CA ASP A 52 29.00 10.25 16.74
C ASP A 52 28.16 11.54 16.80
N TYR A 53 28.37 12.36 17.83
CA TYR A 53 27.52 13.51 18.14
C TYR A 53 27.40 14.53 17.00
N ARG A 54 28.51 14.85 16.34
CA ARG A 54 28.55 15.82 15.24
C ARG A 54 27.86 15.29 14.00
N GLU A 55 28.07 14.01 13.67
CA GLU A 55 27.41 13.33 12.56
C GLU A 55 25.90 13.21 12.80
N LEU A 56 25.49 12.95 14.04
CA LEU A 56 24.09 12.87 14.42
C LEU A 56 23.38 14.22 14.31
N ILE A 57 24.00 15.32 14.78
CA ILE A 57 23.46 16.68 14.58
C ILE A 57 23.24 16.97 13.11
N LYS A 58 24.26 16.70 12.28
CA LYS A 58 24.18 16.90 10.83
C LYS A 58 23.06 16.06 10.21
N ALA A 59 22.92 14.80 10.63
CA ALA A 59 21.86 13.94 10.14
C ALA A 59 20.46 14.39 10.59
N LEU A 60 20.33 14.96 11.79
CA LEU A 60 19.08 15.53 12.30
C LEU A 60 18.71 16.84 11.59
N SER A 61 19.68 17.65 11.18
CA SER A 61 19.42 18.89 10.43
C SER A 61 18.79 18.64 9.06
N ASP A 62 18.99 17.45 8.49
CA ASP A 62 18.40 17.04 7.22
C ASP A 62 16.93 16.58 7.37
N LEU A 63 16.43 16.40 8.59
CA LEU A 63 15.06 15.96 8.87
C LEU A 63 14.16 17.15 9.16
N ASP A 64 13.02 17.21 8.49
CA ASP A 64 12.06 18.30 8.60
C ASP A 64 10.63 17.76 8.53
N VAL A 65 9.68 18.50 9.09
CA VAL A 65 8.24 18.27 8.88
C VAL A 65 7.72 19.39 7.99
N ALA A 66 7.49 19.08 6.72
CA ALA A 66 6.93 20.05 5.80
C ALA A 66 5.50 20.41 6.23
N TYR A 67 5.30 21.66 6.65
CA TYR A 67 4.01 22.18 7.07
C TYR A 67 3.85 23.64 6.64
N ASP A 68 2.79 23.90 5.87
CA ASP A 68 2.26 25.24 5.61
C ASP A 68 0.73 25.15 5.78
N PRO A 69 0.12 25.82 6.78
CA PRO A 69 -1.30 25.68 7.07
C PRO A 69 -2.19 26.02 5.87
N VAL A 70 -1.81 27.06 5.10
CA VAL A 70 -2.60 27.51 3.95
C VAL A 70 -2.54 26.48 2.83
N THR A 71 -1.35 25.94 2.55
CA THR A 71 -1.18 24.87 1.55
C THR A 71 -1.81 23.56 2.02
N LEU A 72 -1.68 23.20 3.30
CA LEU A 72 -2.26 22.00 3.91
C LEU A 72 -3.78 22.00 3.75
N GLY A 73 -4.47 23.05 4.18
CA GLY A 73 -5.93 23.15 4.07
C GLY A 73 -6.42 23.00 2.64
N ARG A 74 -5.86 23.80 1.72
CA ARG A 74 -6.29 23.80 0.31
C ARG A 74 -5.98 22.51 -0.43
N VAL A 75 -4.77 21.99 -0.31
CA VAL A 75 -4.34 20.79 -1.06
C VAL A 75 -4.94 19.53 -0.46
N SER A 76 -5.01 19.40 0.86
CA SER A 76 -5.67 18.24 1.48
C SER A 76 -7.17 18.24 1.15
N ALA A 77 -7.83 19.41 1.14
CA ALA A 77 -9.22 19.52 0.71
C ALA A 77 -9.38 19.11 -0.75
N MET A 78 -8.57 19.66 -1.66
CA MET A 78 -8.57 19.29 -3.08
C MET A 78 -8.38 17.79 -3.27
N LEU A 79 -7.36 17.20 -2.65
CA LEU A 79 -7.02 15.79 -2.87
C LEU A 79 -8.10 14.88 -2.31
N THR A 80 -8.65 15.20 -1.13
CA THR A 80 -9.77 14.44 -0.57
C THR A 80 -11.00 14.55 -1.47
N PHE A 81 -11.32 15.75 -1.96
CA PHE A 81 -12.41 15.95 -2.91
C PHE A 81 -12.22 15.15 -4.21
N LEU A 82 -11.02 15.19 -4.78
CA LEU A 82 -10.68 14.42 -5.97
C LEU A 82 -10.76 12.92 -5.71
N THR A 83 -10.30 12.44 -4.56
CA THR A 83 -10.42 11.00 -4.21
C THR A 83 -11.88 10.57 -4.12
N ARG A 84 -12.75 11.37 -3.49
CA ARG A 84 -14.19 11.10 -3.42
C ARG A 84 -14.89 11.16 -4.77
N THR A 85 -14.35 11.91 -5.72
CA THR A 85 -14.88 11.98 -7.08
C THR A 85 -14.38 10.80 -7.92
N MET A 86 -13.10 10.46 -7.81
CA MET A 86 -12.48 9.44 -8.67
C MET A 86 -12.73 8.00 -8.20
N PHE A 87 -13.10 7.83 -6.93
CA PHE A 87 -13.36 6.53 -6.32
C PHE A 87 -14.71 6.51 -5.60
N ARG A 88 -15.36 5.34 -5.63
CA ARG A 88 -16.46 5.00 -4.75
C ARG A 88 -15.89 4.35 -3.50
N ASP A 89 -16.15 4.95 -2.34
CA ASP A 89 -15.80 4.35 -1.05
C ASP A 89 -16.76 3.19 -0.76
N VAL A 90 -16.22 1.98 -0.64
CA VAL A 90 -16.93 0.75 -0.25
C VAL A 90 -16.36 0.17 1.05
N SER A 91 -15.70 1.01 1.85
CA SER A 91 -15.19 0.63 3.17
C SER A 91 -16.32 0.11 4.07
N GLY A 92 -16.01 -0.92 4.86
CA GLY A 92 -16.93 -1.37 5.90
C GLY A 92 -17.09 -0.32 7.00
N ALA A 93 -18.11 -0.49 7.85
CA ALA A 93 -18.22 0.31 9.06
C ALA A 93 -16.97 0.11 9.94
N LEU A 94 -16.43 1.21 10.49
CA LEU A 94 -15.32 1.13 11.44
C LEU A 94 -15.81 0.46 12.72
N PRO A 95 -15.15 -0.62 13.21
CA PRO A 95 -15.54 -1.24 14.47
C PRO A 95 -15.47 -0.24 15.62
N GLU A 96 -16.57 -0.04 16.34
CA GLU A 96 -16.65 0.94 17.43
C GLU A 96 -15.68 0.60 18.56
N THR A 97 -15.39 -0.69 18.76
CA THR A 97 -14.35 -1.17 19.69
C THR A 97 -12.97 -0.63 19.34
N TYR A 98 -12.62 -0.58 18.05
CA TYR A 98 -11.33 -0.05 17.59
C TYR A 98 -11.29 1.46 17.76
N ARG A 99 -12.37 2.15 17.38
CA ARG A 99 -12.48 3.60 17.55
C ARG A 99 -12.33 4.01 19.01
N THR A 100 -13.06 3.32 19.90
CA THR A 100 -12.99 3.54 21.35
C THR A 100 -11.58 3.31 21.88
N ARG A 101 -10.94 2.21 21.48
CA ARG A 101 -9.55 1.88 21.89
C ARG A 101 -8.55 2.94 21.43
N ILE A 102 -8.64 3.38 20.17
CA ILE A 102 -7.74 4.40 19.61
C ILE A 102 -7.90 5.73 20.35
N LYS A 103 -9.13 6.17 20.63
CA LYS A 103 -9.40 7.41 21.36
C LYS A 103 -8.98 7.34 22.82
N ALA A 104 -9.20 6.20 23.49
CA ALA A 104 -8.87 6.02 24.90
C ALA A 104 -7.35 5.91 25.14
N PHE A 105 -6.58 5.50 24.13
CA PHE A 105 -5.14 5.32 24.27
C PHE A 105 -4.42 6.67 24.46
N LYS A 106 -3.75 6.81 25.61
CA LYS A 106 -2.92 7.97 25.98
C LYS A 106 -1.45 7.68 25.70
N GLY A 107 -1.01 7.92 24.47
CA GLY A 107 0.37 7.74 24.06
C GLY A 107 0.55 7.84 22.55
N PRO A 108 1.75 7.52 22.04
CA PRO A 108 2.05 7.54 20.62
C PRO A 108 1.15 6.60 19.80
N LYS A 109 0.60 7.10 18.70
CA LYS A 109 -0.22 6.33 17.77
C LYS A 109 0.46 6.24 16.42
N PHE A 110 0.66 5.02 15.93
CA PHE A 110 1.28 4.73 14.64
C PHE A 110 0.28 4.04 13.71
N PHE A 111 -0.22 4.78 12.71
CA PHE A 111 -0.99 4.21 11.62
C PHE A 111 -0.05 3.47 10.68
N PHE A 112 -0.13 2.14 10.69
CA PHE A 112 0.70 1.28 9.88
C PHE A 112 -0.05 0.95 8.59
N VAL A 113 0.29 1.60 7.48
CA VAL A 113 -0.53 1.61 6.26
C VAL A 113 0.09 0.72 5.19
N GLY A 114 -0.70 -0.18 4.61
CA GLY A 114 -0.31 -0.89 3.39
C GLY A 114 -0.16 0.09 2.22
N HIS A 115 0.93 0.02 1.45
CA HIS A 115 1.20 1.01 0.41
C HIS A 115 1.13 0.46 -1.02
N ALA A 116 0.11 0.89 -1.77
CA ALA A 116 -0.14 0.52 -3.16
C ALA A 116 -0.25 1.74 -4.10
N SER A 117 -0.66 2.91 -3.62
CA SER A 117 -0.94 4.11 -4.44
C SER A 117 -0.51 5.40 -3.75
N TYR A 118 -0.25 6.47 -4.51
CA TYR A 118 -0.08 7.80 -3.91
C TYR A 118 -1.38 8.33 -3.27
N PHE A 119 -2.53 7.77 -3.63
CA PHE A 119 -3.79 8.11 -2.99
C PHE A 119 -3.91 7.56 -1.56
N ASP A 120 -3.01 6.65 -1.14
CA ASP A 120 -3.00 6.12 0.22
C ASP A 120 -2.83 7.22 1.27
N TYR A 121 -2.08 8.30 0.97
CA TYR A 121 -1.92 9.44 1.88
C TYR A 121 -3.25 10.16 2.13
N ALA A 122 -4.03 10.41 1.08
CA ALA A 122 -5.32 11.07 1.18
C ALA A 122 -6.35 10.18 1.91
N HIS A 123 -6.41 8.89 1.56
CA HIS A 123 -7.28 7.94 2.23
C HIS A 123 -6.92 7.73 3.70
N THR A 124 -5.63 7.75 4.05
CA THR A 124 -5.18 7.70 5.44
C THR A 124 -5.61 8.95 6.20
N ALA A 125 -5.43 10.15 5.63
CA ALA A 125 -5.87 11.40 6.26
C ALA A 125 -7.40 11.45 6.46
N GLU A 126 -8.18 10.94 5.50
CA GLU A 126 -9.62 10.83 5.64
C GLU A 126 -10.04 9.83 6.73
N LEU A 127 -9.37 8.67 6.78
CA LEU A 127 -9.61 7.66 7.80
C LEU A 127 -9.35 8.19 9.22
N THR A 128 -8.21 8.87 9.44
CA THR A 128 -7.90 9.41 10.78
C THR A 128 -8.94 10.45 11.22
N ARG A 129 -9.41 11.31 10.31
CA ARG A 129 -10.51 12.23 10.58
C ARG A 129 -11.82 11.50 10.91
N LYS A 130 -12.18 10.44 10.18
CA LYS A 130 -13.37 9.61 10.48
C LYS A 130 -13.30 8.99 11.89
N ILE A 131 -12.10 8.56 12.31
CA ILE A 131 -11.87 8.04 13.66
C ILE A 131 -12.03 9.15 14.71
N GLY A 132 -11.67 10.40 14.36
CA GLY A 132 -11.68 11.56 15.24
C GLY A 132 -10.28 11.93 15.76
N GLU A 133 -9.24 11.48 15.05
CA GLU A 133 -7.85 11.86 15.29
C GLU A 133 -7.44 12.98 14.32
N ARG A 134 -6.44 13.76 14.72
CA ARG A 134 -5.81 14.75 13.84
C ARG A 134 -5.14 14.07 12.65
N ILE A 135 -4.93 14.82 11.56
CA ILE A 135 -4.16 14.33 10.41
C ILE A 135 -2.74 13.97 10.89
N PRO A 136 -2.32 12.70 10.76
CA PRO A 136 -1.03 12.25 11.27
C PRO A 136 0.09 12.81 10.40
N ILE A 137 1.30 12.81 10.95
CA ILE A 137 2.51 13.10 10.20
C ILE A 137 2.81 11.92 9.27
N MET A 138 2.84 12.17 7.97
CA MET A 138 3.02 11.15 6.94
C MET A 138 4.52 10.91 6.69
N HIS A 139 4.98 9.68 6.85
CA HIS A 139 6.37 9.33 6.54
C HIS A 139 6.51 9.00 5.05
N VAL A 140 7.02 9.95 4.28
CA VAL A 140 7.09 9.87 2.82
C VAL A 140 8.50 9.55 2.37
N CYS A 141 8.64 8.66 1.39
CA CYS A 141 9.95 8.13 1.02
C CYS A 141 10.16 8.14 -0.50
N GLY A 142 11.41 8.18 -0.96
CA GLY A 142 11.76 7.91 -2.36
C GLY A 142 11.49 9.05 -3.36
N SER A 143 11.39 8.71 -4.65
CA SER A 143 11.34 9.67 -5.79
C SER A 143 10.12 10.61 -5.81
N ILE A 144 9.18 10.44 -4.88
CA ILE A 144 8.02 11.33 -4.73
C ILE A 144 8.40 12.65 -4.05
N THR A 145 9.56 12.73 -3.40
CA THR A 145 10.10 13.97 -2.81
C THR A 145 10.64 14.93 -3.88
N THR A 146 10.76 14.47 -5.13
CA THR A 146 11.27 15.27 -6.25
C THR A 146 10.27 15.32 -7.40
N GLY A 147 9.78 16.51 -7.76
CA GLY A 147 8.86 16.71 -8.91
C GLY A 147 7.53 17.38 -8.54
N TRP A 148 6.56 17.33 -9.45
CA TRP A 148 5.28 18.04 -9.29
C TRP A 148 4.38 17.43 -8.19
N VAL A 149 4.45 16.12 -7.97
CA VAL A 149 3.74 15.40 -6.88
C VAL A 149 4.33 15.73 -5.50
N ALA A 150 5.61 16.09 -5.42
CA ALA A 150 6.25 16.46 -4.15
C ALA A 150 5.56 17.66 -3.48
N LYS A 151 5.11 18.64 -4.29
CA LYS A 151 4.34 19.79 -3.81
C LYS A 151 3.01 19.39 -3.16
N TRP A 152 2.44 18.25 -3.57
CA TRP A 152 1.19 17.74 -3.02
C TRP A 152 1.42 17.03 -1.68
N LEU A 153 2.53 16.30 -1.55
CA LEU A 153 2.89 15.58 -0.32
C LEU A 153 3.27 16.52 0.82
N LYS A 154 3.97 17.63 0.51
CA LYS A 154 4.25 18.71 1.46
C LYS A 154 2.98 19.28 2.10
N ALA A 155 1.83 19.04 1.49
CA ALA A 155 0.55 19.47 1.98
C ALA A 155 -0.21 18.42 2.81
N PHE A 156 0.47 17.36 3.28
CA PHE A 156 -0.08 16.36 4.20
C PHE A 156 0.76 16.18 5.48
N ARG A 157 1.48 17.23 5.93
CA ARG A 157 2.40 17.13 7.09
C ARG A 157 3.38 15.98 6.92
N CYS A 158 4.34 16.11 6.01
CA CYS A 158 5.22 14.98 5.72
C CYS A 158 6.61 15.13 6.34
N VAL A 159 7.13 14.01 6.85
CA VAL A 159 8.57 13.83 7.05
C VAL A 159 9.12 13.19 5.79
N GLU A 160 10.00 13.91 5.10
CA GLU A 160 10.71 13.37 3.94
C GLU A 160 11.83 12.45 4.41
N VAL A 161 11.74 11.17 4.07
CA VAL A 161 12.72 10.16 4.44
C VAL A 161 13.51 9.76 3.18
N PRO A 162 14.84 9.97 3.18
CA PRO A 162 15.68 9.47 2.12
C PRO A 162 15.44 7.98 1.84
N LYS A 163 15.52 7.63 0.57
CA LYS A 163 15.34 6.24 0.10
C LYS A 163 16.34 5.30 0.76
N ASN A 164 17.59 5.74 0.86
CA ASN A 164 18.70 5.04 1.51
C ASN A 164 19.17 5.91 2.68
N LEU A 165 19.36 5.29 3.85
CA LEU A 165 19.88 5.95 5.04
C LEU A 165 21.17 5.24 5.47
N ALA A 166 22.24 6.00 5.65
CA ALA A 166 23.42 5.54 6.38
C ALA A 166 23.04 5.22 7.85
N PRO A 167 23.83 4.42 8.58
CA PRO A 167 23.51 4.05 9.97
C PRO A 167 23.19 5.26 10.88
N VAL A 168 23.97 6.34 10.79
CA VAL A 168 23.74 7.57 11.57
C VAL A 168 22.45 8.29 11.16
N GLN A 169 22.13 8.35 9.87
CA GLN A 169 20.87 8.94 9.38
C GLN A 169 19.65 8.11 9.79
N HIS A 170 19.83 6.79 9.83
CA HIS A 170 18.81 5.87 10.28
C HIS A 170 18.55 6.03 11.79
N ARG A 171 19.61 6.23 12.59
CA ARG A 171 19.52 6.57 14.01
C ARG A 171 18.84 7.94 14.22
N ALA A 172 19.26 8.97 13.48
CA ALA A 172 18.64 10.30 13.50
C ALA A 172 17.13 10.22 13.23
N TYR A 173 16.73 9.52 12.16
CA TYR A 173 15.33 9.32 11.80
C TYR A 173 14.53 8.59 12.89
N SER A 174 15.14 7.58 13.52
CA SER A 174 14.47 6.82 14.58
C SER A 174 14.18 7.70 15.80
N TRP A 175 15.17 8.48 16.25
CA TRP A 175 15.01 9.38 17.40
C TRP A 175 14.20 10.64 17.09
N PHE A 176 14.16 11.09 15.83
CA PHE A 176 13.22 12.13 15.38
C PHE A 176 11.77 11.62 15.38
N THR A 177 11.53 10.38 14.98
CA THR A 177 10.21 9.73 15.09
C THR A 177 9.78 9.60 16.56
N ALA A 178 10.74 9.31 17.46
CA ALA A 178 10.50 9.26 18.90
C ALA A 178 10.19 10.64 19.49
N SER A 179 10.89 11.71 19.06
CA SER A 179 10.60 13.06 19.52
C SER A 179 9.22 13.55 19.08
N LEU A 180 8.79 13.18 17.87
CA LEU A 180 7.41 13.40 17.41
C LEU A 180 6.39 12.68 18.28
N ALA A 181 6.62 11.39 18.55
CA ALA A 181 5.77 10.57 19.40
C ALA A 181 5.64 11.14 20.83
N ASP A 182 6.76 11.54 21.42
CA ASP A 182 6.80 12.13 22.77
C ASP A 182 6.19 13.56 22.81
N SER A 183 6.01 14.20 21.66
CA SER A 183 5.26 15.46 21.51
C SER A 183 3.76 15.22 21.24
N GLY A 184 3.30 13.97 21.30
CA GLY A 184 1.89 13.60 21.12
C GLY A 184 1.42 13.57 19.67
N GLU A 185 2.33 13.61 18.69
CA GLU A 185 1.96 13.56 17.28
C GLU A 185 1.69 12.13 16.83
N SER A 186 0.52 11.93 16.23
CA SER A 186 0.20 10.68 15.53
C SER A 186 0.98 10.60 14.22
N GLN A 187 1.44 9.40 13.88
CA GLN A 187 2.34 9.18 12.75
C GLN A 187 1.78 8.09 11.82
N ALA A 188 1.88 8.30 10.51
CA ALA A 188 1.48 7.33 9.50
C ALA A 188 2.70 6.80 8.76
N ILE A 189 2.94 5.49 8.93
CA ILE A 189 4.10 4.78 8.39
C ILE A 189 3.60 3.86 7.27
N PHE A 190 4.11 4.09 6.07
CA PHE A 190 3.73 3.32 4.89
C PHE A 190 4.66 2.12 4.70
N SER A 191 4.08 0.93 4.55
CA SER A 191 4.81 -0.33 4.40
C SER A 191 5.71 -0.29 3.15
N ARG A 192 7.03 -0.32 3.33
CA ARG A 192 8.00 -0.40 2.23
C ARG A 192 8.29 -1.86 1.88
N THR A 193 8.12 -2.24 0.62
CA THR A 193 8.38 -3.61 0.17
C THR A 193 9.86 -3.91 -0.09
N SER A 194 10.74 -2.90 -0.08
CA SER A 194 12.19 -3.08 -0.02
C SER A 194 12.90 -1.83 0.48
N ARG A 195 14.23 -1.93 0.71
CA ARG A 195 15.10 -0.75 0.90
C ARG A 195 15.00 0.25 -0.26
N TYR A 196 14.62 -0.21 -1.45
CA TYR A 196 14.65 0.56 -2.69
C TYR A 196 13.26 0.89 -3.27
N THR A 197 12.17 0.46 -2.66
CA THR A 197 10.82 0.71 -3.18
C THR A 197 9.85 0.95 -2.05
N VAL A 198 9.12 2.07 -2.15
CA VAL A 198 8.06 2.44 -1.20
C VAL A 198 6.82 1.57 -1.42
N ARG A 199 6.61 1.07 -2.65
CA ARG A 199 5.45 0.27 -3.09
C ARG A 199 5.90 -1.03 -3.72
N SER A 200 5.06 -2.06 -3.67
CA SER A 200 5.31 -3.28 -4.44
C SER A 200 5.10 -3.03 -5.93
N ARG A 201 6.12 -3.32 -6.75
CA ARG A 201 6.00 -3.28 -8.22
C ARG A 201 5.21 -4.46 -8.78
N ASP A 202 5.13 -5.53 -8.01
CA ASP A 202 4.43 -6.77 -8.30
C ASP A 202 3.10 -6.88 -7.54
N GLY A 203 2.74 -5.95 -6.65
CA GLY A 203 1.50 -6.02 -5.86
C GLY A 203 1.55 -6.96 -4.63
N ILE A 204 2.69 -7.61 -4.37
CA ILE A 204 2.88 -8.57 -3.26
C ILE A 204 2.95 -7.85 -1.90
N LEU A 205 2.36 -8.45 -0.87
CA LEU A 205 2.54 -8.02 0.52
C LEU A 205 3.85 -8.58 1.10
N ARG A 206 4.74 -7.69 1.54
CA ARG A 206 6.05 -8.05 2.11
C ARG A 206 6.25 -7.38 3.47
N GLU A 207 6.96 -8.05 4.36
CA GLU A 207 7.27 -7.51 5.69
C GLU A 207 8.09 -6.21 5.62
N PRO A 208 7.56 -5.06 6.04
CA PRO A 208 8.19 -3.78 5.75
C PRO A 208 9.50 -3.51 6.49
N TYR A 209 10.38 -2.72 5.87
CA TYR A 209 11.72 -2.41 6.40
C TYR A 209 11.75 -1.42 7.60
N VAL A 210 10.64 -0.78 7.99
CA VAL A 210 10.71 0.40 8.88
C VAL A 210 9.73 0.38 10.07
N PRO A 211 10.14 -0.21 11.20
CA PRO A 211 9.56 0.10 12.51
C PRO A 211 10.58 0.67 13.52
N HIS A 212 11.81 1.01 13.11
CA HIS A 212 12.82 1.48 14.06
C HIS A 212 12.43 2.78 14.79
N GLY A 213 11.72 3.68 14.10
CA GLY A 213 11.15 4.87 14.75
C GLY A 213 10.03 4.52 15.75
N VAL A 214 9.26 3.46 15.50
CA VAL A 214 8.26 2.93 16.45
C VAL A 214 8.97 2.37 17.69
N ILE A 215 10.06 1.61 17.51
CA ILE A 215 10.85 1.09 18.64
C ILE A 215 11.45 2.24 19.45
N ALA A 216 12.06 3.22 18.80
CA ALA A 216 12.63 4.38 19.49
C ALA A 216 11.55 5.14 20.28
N ALA A 217 10.35 5.30 19.71
CA ALA A 217 9.22 5.89 20.42
C ALA A 217 8.75 5.06 21.62
N VAL A 218 8.68 3.73 21.51
CA VAL A 218 8.35 2.85 22.65
C VAL A 218 9.41 2.97 23.74
N LYS A 219 10.70 3.00 23.38
CA LYS A 219 11.80 3.20 24.34
C LYS A 219 11.73 4.54 25.07
N SER A 220 11.33 5.62 24.37
CA SER A 220 11.24 6.94 24.99
C SER A 220 9.97 7.15 25.80
N THR A 221 8.85 6.51 25.43
CA THR A 221 7.52 6.76 26.03
C THR A 221 6.98 5.57 26.85
N GLY A 222 7.68 4.45 26.86
CA GLY A 222 7.30 3.19 27.49
C GLY A 222 6.27 2.36 26.71
N ARG A 223 5.49 2.97 25.80
CA ARG A 223 4.43 2.29 25.05
C ARG A 223 4.05 2.97 23.74
N ALA A 224 3.43 2.24 22.83
CA ALA A 224 2.82 2.81 21.63
C ALA A 224 1.65 1.97 21.13
N LEU A 225 0.66 2.60 20.48
CA LEU A 225 -0.42 1.90 19.79
C LEU A 225 -0.12 1.83 18.29
N VAL A 226 -0.05 0.61 17.75
CA VAL A 226 0.03 0.37 16.31
C VAL A 226 -1.37 0.11 15.78
N ILE A 227 -1.73 0.83 14.71
CA ILE A 227 -3.07 0.82 14.09
C ILE A 227 -2.90 0.37 12.63
N PRO A 228 -3.09 -0.93 12.32
CA PRO A 228 -2.96 -1.42 10.96
C PRO A 228 -4.06 -0.86 10.05
N VAL A 229 -3.69 -0.34 8.88
CA VAL A 229 -4.61 0.25 7.89
C VAL A 229 -4.47 -0.48 6.56
N ALA A 230 -5.56 -1.13 6.15
CA ALA A 230 -5.65 -1.89 4.92
C ALA A 230 -6.39 -1.09 3.85
N ILE A 231 -5.67 -0.68 2.80
CA ILE A 231 -6.24 0.02 1.64
C ILE A 231 -6.24 -0.93 0.43
N SER A 232 -7.37 -1.04 -0.25
CA SER A 232 -7.53 -1.87 -1.45
C SER A 232 -8.32 -1.13 -2.53
N TYR A 233 -7.81 -1.18 -3.76
CA TYR A 233 -8.42 -0.55 -4.92
C TYR A 233 -8.88 -1.61 -5.91
N SER A 234 -10.04 -1.38 -6.52
CA SER A 234 -10.49 -2.14 -7.68
C SER A 234 -9.61 -1.85 -8.89
N CYS A 235 -9.13 -0.62 -9.04
CA CYS A 235 -8.15 -0.17 -10.01
C CYS A 235 -7.11 0.73 -9.33
N ILE A 236 -5.83 0.36 -9.39
CA ILE A 236 -4.75 1.20 -8.86
C ILE A 236 -4.37 2.23 -9.92
N PRO A 237 -4.43 3.55 -9.63
CA PRO A 237 -4.16 4.58 -10.63
C PRO A 237 -2.79 4.41 -11.28
N GLU A 238 -1.76 4.08 -10.50
CA GLU A 238 -0.38 4.00 -10.99
C GLU A 238 0.01 2.64 -11.57
N ASP A 239 -0.92 1.69 -11.68
CA ASP A 239 -0.65 0.30 -12.05
C ASP A 239 0.20 0.15 -13.34
N ALA A 240 -0.16 0.85 -14.42
CA ALA A 240 0.53 0.78 -15.71
C ALA A 240 1.93 1.39 -15.65
N TYR A 241 2.13 2.44 -14.84
CA TYR A 241 3.46 3.01 -14.61
C TYR A 241 4.33 2.08 -13.76
N LEU A 242 3.73 1.40 -12.78
CA LEU A 242 4.43 0.47 -11.90
C LEU A 242 4.84 -0.82 -12.62
N THR A 243 4.03 -1.31 -13.57
CA THR A 243 4.26 -2.60 -14.23
C THR A 243 4.88 -2.48 -15.63
N ALA A 244 4.70 -1.36 -16.34
CA ALA A 244 5.22 -1.15 -17.69
C ALA A 244 5.46 0.34 -17.98
N PRO A 245 6.56 0.95 -17.48
CA PRO A 245 6.83 2.38 -17.62
C PRO A 245 7.18 2.73 -19.08
N ARG A 246 6.16 2.97 -19.91
CA ARG A 246 6.30 3.37 -21.33
C ARG A 246 5.95 4.84 -21.59
N PHE A 247 5.27 5.52 -20.67
CA PHE A 247 4.72 6.87 -20.87
C PHE A 247 4.87 7.79 -19.65
N PHE A 248 4.55 9.07 -19.85
CA PHE A 248 4.51 10.08 -18.79
C PHE A 248 3.55 9.65 -17.65
N PRO A 249 3.96 9.71 -16.36
CA PRO A 249 3.25 9.07 -15.25
C PRO A 249 1.76 9.40 -15.13
N ILE A 250 1.36 10.63 -15.42
CA ILE A 250 -0.04 11.08 -15.32
C ILE A 250 -0.91 10.45 -16.41
N LEU A 251 -0.40 10.37 -17.64
CA LEU A 251 -1.18 9.83 -18.76
C LEU A 251 -1.35 8.32 -18.64
N SER A 252 -0.37 7.62 -18.05
CA SER A 252 -0.49 6.20 -17.71
C SER A 252 -1.49 5.93 -16.58
N MET A 253 -1.88 6.94 -15.80
CA MET A 253 -2.86 6.72 -14.74
C MET A 253 -4.27 6.56 -15.29
N LEU A 254 -4.63 7.30 -16.33
CA LEU A 254 -6.00 7.28 -16.84
C LEU A 254 -6.29 6.05 -17.71
N PRO A 255 -7.52 5.50 -17.65
CA PRO A 255 -7.94 4.45 -18.57
C PRO A 255 -7.81 4.86 -20.04
N LEU A 256 -7.52 3.89 -20.93
CA LEU A 256 -7.25 4.13 -22.36
C LEU A 256 -8.30 5.01 -23.07
N ARG A 257 -9.58 4.90 -22.69
CA ARG A 257 -10.68 5.65 -23.31
C ARG A 257 -10.81 7.08 -22.78
N LYS A 258 -10.29 7.35 -21.57
CA LYS A 258 -10.37 8.68 -20.93
C LYS A 258 -9.11 9.51 -21.15
N SER A 259 -7.95 8.89 -21.38
CA SER A 259 -6.68 9.59 -21.61
C SER A 259 -6.68 10.48 -22.87
N LEU A 260 -7.49 10.14 -23.89
CA LEU A 260 -7.58 10.91 -25.15
C LEU A 260 -8.47 12.16 -25.04
N GLY A 261 -9.51 12.14 -24.20
CA GLY A 261 -10.50 13.24 -24.11
C GLY A 261 -10.25 14.23 -22.97
N LEU A 262 -9.61 13.80 -21.88
CA LEU A 262 -9.40 14.64 -20.69
C LEU A 262 -8.53 15.88 -20.96
N PRO A 263 -7.41 15.80 -21.72
CA PRO A 263 -6.59 16.97 -22.02
C PRO A 263 -7.36 18.06 -22.78
N ILE A 264 -8.28 17.65 -23.66
CA ILE A 264 -9.16 18.56 -24.42
C ILE A 264 -10.18 19.22 -23.49
N LEU A 265 -10.74 18.48 -22.54
CA LEU A 265 -11.66 19.03 -21.53
C LEU A 265 -10.96 20.02 -20.58
N PHE A 266 -9.69 19.80 -20.24
CA PHE A 266 -8.86 20.76 -19.51
C PHE A 266 -8.63 22.07 -20.28
N LEU A 267 -8.56 22.00 -21.61
CA LEU A 267 -8.40 23.19 -22.48
C LEU A 267 -9.70 23.99 -22.64
N LEU A 268 -10.86 23.33 -22.62
CA LEU A 268 -12.17 23.94 -22.88
C LEU A 268 -12.84 24.58 -21.65
N GLY A 269 -12.23 24.50 -20.46
CA GLY A 269 -12.66 25.25 -19.27
C GLY A 269 -14.02 24.85 -18.65
N LYS A 270 -14.67 23.77 -19.11
CA LYS A 270 -15.97 23.32 -18.59
C LYS A 270 -15.78 22.37 -17.39
N THR A 271 -15.74 22.96 -16.21
CA THR A 271 -15.34 22.32 -14.94
C THR A 271 -16.25 21.16 -14.55
N GLU A 272 -17.57 21.32 -14.67
CA GLU A 272 -18.54 20.24 -14.41
C GLU A 272 -18.38 19.05 -15.36
N LYS A 273 -18.15 19.29 -16.66
CA LYS A 273 -17.96 18.21 -17.64
C LYS A 273 -16.66 17.44 -17.35
N LEU A 274 -15.62 18.13 -16.90
CA LEU A 274 -14.37 17.51 -16.50
C LEU A 274 -14.57 16.64 -15.25
N LEU A 275 -15.23 17.14 -14.20
CA LEU A 275 -15.49 16.40 -12.97
C LEU A 275 -16.39 15.18 -13.22
N ARG A 276 -17.44 15.31 -14.04
CA ARG A 276 -18.25 14.16 -14.50
C ARG A 276 -17.40 13.14 -15.28
N GLY A 277 -16.39 13.59 -16.02
CA GLY A 277 -15.44 12.71 -16.71
C GLY A 277 -14.51 11.95 -15.76
N LEU A 278 -14.21 12.54 -14.60
CA LEU A 278 -13.40 11.93 -13.54
C LEU A 278 -14.20 11.03 -12.60
N ASP A 279 -15.52 11.19 -12.57
CA ASP A 279 -16.42 10.41 -11.73
C ASP A 279 -16.16 8.90 -11.87
N LEU A 280 -15.86 8.28 -10.73
CA LEU A 280 -15.57 6.85 -10.56
C LEU A 280 -14.55 6.28 -11.56
N VAL A 281 -13.62 7.11 -12.05
CA VAL A 281 -12.63 6.71 -13.07
C VAL A 281 -11.76 5.54 -12.63
N PHE A 282 -11.51 5.41 -11.33
CA PHE A 282 -10.72 4.33 -10.73
C PHE A 282 -11.59 3.31 -9.97
N GLY A 283 -12.92 3.38 -10.14
CA GLY A 283 -13.85 2.41 -9.56
C GLY A 283 -13.97 2.55 -8.05
N GLU A 284 -13.89 1.43 -7.35
CA GLU A 284 -14.10 1.31 -5.90
C GLU A 284 -12.77 1.30 -5.12
N VAL A 285 -12.79 1.87 -3.91
CA VAL A 285 -11.72 1.82 -2.90
C VAL A 285 -12.31 1.37 -1.56
N ALA A 286 -11.55 0.55 -0.82
CA ALA A 286 -11.88 0.14 0.54
C ALA A 286 -10.72 0.47 1.47
N VAL A 287 -11.04 1.11 2.60
CA VAL A 287 -10.12 1.53 3.65
C VAL A 287 -10.61 0.92 4.97
N ASN A 288 -9.97 -0.18 5.37
CA ASN A 288 -10.34 -0.93 6.57
C ASN A 288 -9.26 -0.83 7.65
N LEU A 289 -9.66 -0.99 8.91
CA LEU A 289 -8.74 -1.12 10.04
C LEU A 289 -8.51 -2.60 10.36
N GLY A 290 -7.26 -2.95 10.62
CA GLY A 290 -6.92 -4.15 11.37
C GLY A 290 -7.04 -3.90 12.88
N GLU A 291 -6.94 -4.96 13.67
CA GLU A 291 -7.03 -4.84 15.12
C GLU A 291 -5.86 -4.01 15.67
N PRO A 292 -6.13 -2.87 16.34
CA PRO A 292 -5.06 -2.08 16.96
C PRO A 292 -4.39 -2.88 18.07
N PHE A 293 -3.07 -2.80 18.19
CA PHE A 293 -2.33 -3.49 19.25
C PHE A 293 -1.32 -2.57 19.92
N GLU A 294 -1.18 -2.74 21.23
CA GLU A 294 -0.24 -2.00 22.04
C GLU A 294 1.13 -2.68 22.04
N LEU A 295 2.16 -1.86 22.03
CA LEU A 295 3.55 -2.22 22.26
C LEU A 295 3.95 -1.69 23.62
N ALA A 296 4.68 -2.50 24.37
CA ALA A 296 5.33 -2.12 25.61
C ALA A 296 6.85 -2.23 25.45
N ASP A 297 7.61 -1.47 26.25
CA ASP A 297 9.06 -1.60 26.34
C ASP A 297 9.45 -2.85 27.15
N ASP A 298 9.29 -4.02 26.53
CA ASP A 298 9.61 -5.32 27.12
C ASP A 298 10.47 -6.17 26.17
N ASN A 299 10.87 -7.36 26.64
CA ASN A 299 11.70 -8.30 25.86
C ASN A 299 11.01 -8.80 24.58
N SER A 300 9.72 -8.51 24.37
CA SER A 300 8.97 -8.89 23.18
C SER A 300 9.10 -7.88 22.04
N LEU A 301 9.63 -6.68 22.32
CA LEU A 301 9.76 -5.58 21.37
C LEU A 301 10.83 -5.88 20.31
N SER A 302 10.40 -6.40 19.16
CA SER A 302 11.27 -6.61 18.01
C SER A 302 10.67 -6.01 16.74
N MET A 303 11.54 -5.52 15.85
CA MET A 303 11.11 -4.96 14.58
C MET A 303 10.30 -5.95 13.75
N GLN A 304 10.78 -7.19 13.69
CA GLN A 304 10.16 -8.25 12.91
C GLN A 304 8.75 -8.52 13.42
N ARG A 305 8.58 -8.63 14.74
CA ARG A 305 7.26 -8.88 15.34
C ARG A 305 6.28 -7.73 15.11
N ILE A 306 6.72 -6.48 15.22
CA ILE A 306 5.87 -5.31 14.93
C ILE A 306 5.45 -5.32 13.46
N SER A 307 6.40 -5.47 12.55
CA SER A 307 6.15 -5.46 11.11
C SER A 307 5.31 -6.64 10.65
N HIS A 308 5.57 -7.85 11.17
CA HIS A 308 4.82 -9.07 10.88
C HIS A 308 3.37 -8.93 11.36
N LYS A 309 3.16 -8.58 12.63
CA LYS A 309 1.81 -8.43 13.18
C LYS A 309 1.02 -7.35 12.44
N ALA A 310 1.65 -6.21 12.13
CA ALA A 310 0.98 -5.14 11.38
C ALA A 310 0.63 -5.55 9.94
N ILE A 311 1.55 -6.21 9.21
CA ILE A 311 1.27 -6.65 7.83
C ILE A 311 0.28 -7.81 7.80
N GLU A 312 0.26 -8.65 8.83
CA GLU A 312 -0.73 -9.71 9.02
C GLU A 312 -2.13 -9.14 9.21
N GLU A 313 -2.28 -8.16 10.09
CA GLU A 313 -3.54 -7.45 10.28
C GLU A 313 -3.98 -6.70 9.02
N ILE A 314 -3.04 -6.14 8.24
CA ILE A 314 -3.36 -5.57 6.92
C ILE A 314 -3.86 -6.67 5.97
N ALA A 315 -3.15 -7.79 5.85
CA ALA A 315 -3.50 -8.88 4.94
C ALA A 315 -4.88 -9.45 5.28
N ARG A 316 -5.14 -9.71 6.56
CA ARG A 316 -6.41 -10.26 7.07
C ARG A 316 -7.62 -9.36 6.78
N ASN A 317 -7.43 -8.05 6.68
CA ASN A 317 -8.54 -7.08 6.57
C ASN A 317 -8.60 -6.33 5.22
N LYS A 318 -7.62 -6.55 4.31
CA LYS A 318 -7.59 -5.92 2.99
C LYS A 318 -8.62 -6.55 2.04
N LEU A 319 -9.61 -5.75 1.64
CA LEU A 319 -10.69 -6.19 0.76
C LEU A 319 -10.14 -6.79 -0.56
N ILE A 320 -10.65 -7.95 -0.97
CA ILE A 320 -10.32 -8.60 -2.25
C ILE A 320 -11.37 -8.17 -3.28
N HIS A 321 -10.94 -7.39 -4.27
CA HIS A 321 -11.82 -6.87 -5.33
C HIS A 321 -12.07 -7.90 -6.45
N PRO A 322 -13.19 -7.81 -7.18
CA PRO A 322 -13.48 -8.69 -8.31
C PRO A 322 -12.38 -8.70 -9.38
N SER A 323 -11.74 -7.55 -9.65
CA SER A 323 -10.62 -7.45 -10.61
C SER A 323 -9.39 -8.25 -10.19
N GLN A 324 -9.06 -8.26 -8.89
CA GLN A 324 -7.92 -8.96 -8.33
C GLN A 324 -8.15 -10.48 -8.37
N LEU A 325 -9.35 -10.90 -7.94
CA LEU A 325 -9.75 -12.31 -7.95
C LEU A 325 -9.84 -12.85 -9.38
N MET A 326 -10.43 -12.07 -10.29
CA MET A 326 -10.49 -12.43 -11.71
C MET A 326 -9.11 -12.56 -12.34
N ALA A 327 -8.19 -11.64 -12.02
CA ALA A 327 -6.82 -11.71 -12.52
C ALA A 327 -6.12 -12.99 -12.06
N LYS A 328 -6.31 -13.37 -10.79
CA LYS A 328 -5.80 -14.63 -10.23
C LYS A 328 -6.40 -15.86 -10.93
N ALA A 329 -7.69 -15.86 -11.21
CA ALA A 329 -8.39 -16.98 -11.85
C ALA A 329 -7.98 -17.23 -13.32
N ILE A 330 -7.48 -16.20 -14.02
CA ILE A 330 -7.19 -16.27 -15.47
C ILE A 330 -5.70 -16.21 -15.81
N ILE A 331 -4.83 -16.06 -14.80
CA ILE A 331 -3.37 -16.11 -15.00
C ILE A 331 -2.98 -17.46 -15.62
N GLY A 332 -2.05 -17.46 -16.57
CA GLY A 332 -1.62 -18.65 -17.30
C GLY A 332 -2.58 -19.19 -18.37
N LEU A 333 -3.70 -18.51 -18.63
CA LEU A 333 -4.60 -18.88 -19.73
C LEU A 333 -4.31 -18.05 -20.99
N ASP A 334 -3.93 -18.71 -22.09
CA ASP A 334 -3.79 -18.05 -23.40
C ASP A 334 -5.13 -17.55 -23.96
N LYS A 335 -6.19 -18.32 -23.72
CA LYS A 335 -7.56 -18.04 -24.16
C LYS A 335 -8.54 -18.23 -23.01
N ILE A 336 -9.20 -17.15 -22.67
CA ILE A 336 -10.08 -17.06 -21.52
C ILE A 336 -11.53 -17.23 -22.00
N ARG A 337 -12.04 -18.47 -21.93
CA ARG A 337 -13.40 -18.83 -22.35
C ARG A 337 -14.39 -18.69 -21.17
N PRO A 338 -15.62 -18.19 -21.37
CA PRO A 338 -16.58 -17.93 -20.28
C PRO A 338 -16.83 -19.13 -19.35
N LYS A 339 -17.01 -20.33 -19.90
CA LYS A 339 -17.24 -21.56 -19.11
C LYS A 339 -16.04 -21.89 -18.20
N THR A 340 -14.82 -21.72 -18.70
CA THR A 340 -13.58 -21.95 -17.95
C THR A 340 -13.37 -20.89 -16.86
N ILE A 341 -13.75 -19.64 -17.12
CA ILE A 341 -13.63 -18.54 -16.16
C ILE A 341 -14.42 -18.84 -14.89
N ARG A 342 -15.67 -19.27 -15.03
CA ARG A 342 -16.54 -19.53 -13.89
C ARG A 342 -15.95 -20.59 -12.95
N GLN A 343 -15.57 -21.74 -13.53
CA GLN A 343 -14.95 -22.84 -12.78
C GLN A 343 -13.66 -22.42 -12.09
N ARG A 344 -12.79 -21.68 -12.79
CA ARG A 344 -11.54 -21.16 -12.21
C ARG A 344 -11.80 -20.17 -11.09
N LEU A 345 -12.81 -19.31 -11.25
CA LEU A 345 -13.17 -18.32 -10.24
C LEU A 345 -13.70 -18.99 -8.97
N GLU A 346 -14.60 -19.96 -9.11
CA GLU A 346 -15.11 -20.78 -8.00
C GLU A 346 -13.95 -21.45 -7.26
N GLN A 347 -13.03 -22.10 -7.98
CA GLN A 347 -11.85 -22.72 -7.40
C GLN A 347 -10.97 -21.71 -6.65
N GLU A 348 -10.74 -20.51 -7.19
CA GLU A 348 -9.95 -19.49 -6.52
C GLU A 348 -10.64 -18.93 -5.26
N ILE A 349 -11.97 -18.83 -5.26
CA ILE A 349 -12.75 -18.45 -4.07
C ILE A 349 -12.55 -19.50 -2.98
N GLU A 350 -12.74 -20.78 -3.30
CA GLU A 350 -12.55 -21.89 -2.37
C GLU A 350 -11.12 -21.95 -1.82
N ASN A 351 -10.12 -21.79 -2.69
CA ASN A 351 -8.71 -21.77 -2.29
C ASN A 351 -8.41 -20.65 -1.29
N ILE A 352 -8.95 -19.44 -1.54
CA ILE A 352 -8.77 -18.30 -0.66
C ILE A 352 -9.54 -18.52 0.65
N GLN A 353 -10.76 -19.05 0.62
CA GLN A 353 -11.52 -19.40 1.82
C GLN A 353 -10.77 -20.39 2.70
N ALA A 354 -10.30 -21.51 2.12
CA ALA A 354 -9.53 -22.52 2.83
C ALA A 354 -8.24 -21.94 3.43
N PHE A 355 -7.54 -21.07 2.70
CA PHE A 355 -6.36 -20.39 3.22
C PHE A 355 -6.70 -19.48 4.40
N PHE A 356 -7.75 -18.67 4.32
CA PHE A 356 -8.16 -17.75 5.37
C PHE A 356 -8.66 -18.48 6.62
N GLU A 357 -9.44 -19.54 6.45
CA GLU A 357 -9.90 -20.39 7.55
C GLU A 357 -8.70 -21.04 8.25
N LYS A 358 -7.75 -21.59 7.50
CA LYS A 358 -6.55 -22.23 8.06
C LYS A 358 -5.61 -21.23 8.74
N ARG A 359 -5.28 -20.12 8.06
CA ARG A 359 -4.22 -19.17 8.49
C ARG A 359 -4.72 -18.07 9.43
N TYR A 360 -5.93 -17.56 9.20
CA TYR A 360 -6.47 -16.39 9.89
C TYR A 360 -7.70 -16.69 10.75
N ARG A 361 -8.24 -17.92 10.70
CA ARG A 361 -9.44 -18.34 11.47
C ARG A 361 -10.62 -17.39 11.26
N LYS A 362 -10.76 -16.86 10.05
CA LYS A 362 -11.76 -15.84 9.67
C LYS A 362 -12.14 -16.03 8.21
N GLU A 363 -13.33 -15.61 7.81
CA GLU A 363 -13.70 -15.49 6.41
C GLU A 363 -12.83 -14.47 5.64
N PRO A 364 -12.54 -14.70 4.35
CA PRO A 364 -11.88 -13.71 3.51
C PRO A 364 -12.70 -12.42 3.41
N PRO A 365 -12.05 -11.24 3.43
CA PRO A 365 -12.72 -9.97 3.19
C PRO A 365 -12.99 -9.79 1.69
N PHE A 366 -13.87 -10.61 1.11
CA PHE A 366 -14.27 -10.43 -0.28
C PHE A 366 -15.14 -9.17 -0.44
N HIS A 367 -15.05 -8.53 -1.60
CA HIS A 367 -16.05 -7.54 -1.99
C HIS A 367 -17.45 -8.19 -1.96
N PRO A 368 -18.50 -7.54 -1.44
CA PRO A 368 -19.82 -8.17 -1.25
C PRO A 368 -20.42 -8.84 -2.49
N ILE A 369 -20.09 -8.32 -3.68
CA ILE A 369 -20.57 -8.91 -4.94
C ILE A 369 -20.00 -10.31 -5.22
N VAL A 370 -18.80 -10.62 -4.73
CA VAL A 370 -18.14 -11.92 -4.92
C VAL A 370 -18.95 -13.05 -4.32
N THR A 371 -19.53 -12.80 -3.14
CA THR A 371 -20.35 -13.78 -2.42
C THR A 371 -21.81 -13.76 -2.85
N ALA A 372 -22.30 -12.65 -3.41
CA ALA A 372 -23.71 -12.48 -3.76
C ALA A 372 -24.04 -12.88 -5.21
N ASP A 373 -23.18 -12.55 -6.17
CA ASP A 373 -23.44 -12.77 -7.60
C ASP A 373 -22.12 -13.01 -8.35
N LEU A 374 -21.87 -14.29 -8.67
CA LEU A 374 -20.66 -14.72 -9.36
C LEU A 374 -20.60 -14.20 -10.81
N ASP A 375 -21.72 -14.13 -11.52
CA ASP A 375 -21.75 -13.70 -12.91
C ASP A 375 -21.48 -12.18 -13.01
N GLU A 376 -22.03 -11.40 -12.08
CA GLU A 376 -21.71 -9.98 -11.93
C GLU A 376 -20.25 -9.76 -11.50
N THR A 377 -19.71 -10.62 -10.64
CA THR A 377 -18.29 -10.61 -10.26
C THR A 377 -17.38 -10.83 -11.46
N ILE A 378 -17.70 -11.81 -12.31
CA ILE A 378 -16.99 -12.07 -13.57
C ILE A 378 -17.05 -10.84 -14.47
N ARG A 379 -18.25 -10.28 -14.66
CA ARG A 379 -18.46 -9.13 -15.54
C ARG A 379 -17.70 -7.90 -15.06
N ARG A 380 -17.76 -7.56 -13.77
CA ARG A 380 -17.03 -6.43 -13.19
C ARG A 380 -15.52 -6.63 -13.25
N GLY A 381 -15.03 -7.80 -12.84
CA GLY A 381 -13.61 -8.12 -12.85
C GLY A 381 -12.99 -7.99 -14.24
N LEU A 382 -13.60 -8.65 -15.25
CA LEU A 382 -13.14 -8.58 -16.64
C LEU A 382 -13.28 -7.18 -17.24
N SER A 383 -14.34 -6.45 -16.91
CA SER A 383 -14.52 -5.07 -17.38
C SER A 383 -13.40 -4.17 -16.89
N THR A 384 -13.08 -4.20 -15.59
CA THR A 384 -11.99 -3.41 -15.00
C THR A 384 -10.64 -3.77 -15.62
N LEU A 385 -10.32 -5.07 -15.70
CA LEU A 385 -9.07 -5.54 -16.31
C LEU A 385 -8.97 -5.17 -17.80
N ASN A 386 -10.08 -5.19 -18.55
CA ASN A 386 -10.11 -4.82 -19.96
C ASN A 386 -9.91 -3.31 -20.15
N VAL A 387 -10.54 -2.49 -19.31
CA VAL A 387 -10.37 -1.03 -19.31
C VAL A 387 -8.91 -0.63 -19.03
N ARG A 388 -8.21 -1.40 -18.19
CA ARG A 388 -6.77 -1.24 -17.93
C ARG A 388 -5.86 -1.95 -18.93
N SER A 389 -6.43 -2.61 -19.94
CA SER A 389 -5.67 -3.40 -20.93
C SER A 389 -4.85 -4.57 -20.35
N ALA A 390 -5.15 -4.99 -19.13
CA ALA A 390 -4.60 -6.23 -18.55
C ALA A 390 -5.10 -7.45 -19.32
N VAL A 391 -6.36 -7.41 -19.77
CA VAL A 391 -6.96 -8.36 -20.71
C VAL A 391 -7.52 -7.64 -21.93
N ARG A 392 -7.74 -8.36 -23.02
CA ARG A 392 -8.39 -7.86 -24.23
C ARG A 392 -9.59 -8.74 -24.57
N LYS A 393 -10.74 -8.12 -24.78
CA LYS A 393 -11.91 -8.79 -25.34
C LYS A 393 -11.72 -8.99 -26.85
N SER A 394 -11.93 -10.21 -27.35
CA SER A 394 -11.92 -10.45 -28.79
C SER A 394 -13.12 -9.74 -29.46
N PRO A 395 -12.92 -9.03 -30.59
CA PRO A 395 -14.01 -8.36 -31.28
C PRO A 395 -14.95 -9.34 -32.01
N LEU A 396 -14.43 -10.50 -32.43
CA LEU A 396 -15.13 -11.47 -33.27
C LEU A 396 -15.59 -12.71 -32.50
N ARG A 397 -15.07 -12.95 -31.29
CA ARG A 397 -15.30 -14.19 -30.53
C ARG A 397 -15.63 -13.88 -29.08
N ARG A 398 -16.42 -14.75 -28.44
CA ARG A 398 -16.78 -14.64 -27.01
C ARG A 398 -15.66 -15.17 -26.10
N TYR A 399 -14.43 -14.67 -26.26
CA TYR A 399 -13.32 -14.95 -25.34
C TYR A 399 -12.49 -13.69 -25.07
N TYR A 400 -11.70 -13.77 -24.00
CA TYR A 400 -10.68 -12.78 -23.67
C TYR A 400 -9.29 -13.39 -23.88
N THR A 401 -8.28 -12.55 -24.04
CA THR A 401 -6.87 -12.95 -24.02
C THR A 401 -6.10 -12.05 -23.06
N PRO A 402 -5.00 -12.52 -22.46
CA PRO A 402 -4.07 -11.64 -21.76
C PRO A 402 -3.62 -10.50 -22.69
N GLY A 403 -3.70 -9.27 -22.19
CA GLY A 403 -3.33 -8.05 -22.93
C GLY A 403 -2.00 -7.47 -22.46
N ASN A 404 -1.76 -7.49 -21.15
CA ASN A 404 -0.53 -7.06 -20.50
C ASN A 404 -0.29 -7.98 -19.28
N LEU A 405 0.59 -8.96 -19.45
CA LEU A 405 0.86 -9.99 -18.45
C LEU A 405 1.43 -9.42 -17.14
N PRO A 406 2.41 -8.50 -17.14
CA PRO A 406 2.85 -7.83 -15.92
C PRO A 406 1.72 -7.17 -15.14
N LEU A 407 0.80 -6.49 -15.83
CA LEU A 407 -0.34 -5.85 -15.19
C LEU A 407 -1.36 -6.85 -14.66
N LEU A 408 -1.60 -7.94 -15.40
CA LEU A 408 -2.47 -9.03 -14.95
C LEU A 408 -1.92 -9.67 -13.67
N ASN A 409 -0.61 -9.98 -13.65
CA ASN A 409 0.07 -10.54 -12.49
C ASN A 409 -0.02 -9.59 -11.30
N PHE A 410 0.20 -8.29 -11.50
CA PHE A 410 0.08 -7.27 -10.46
C PHE A 410 -1.30 -7.28 -9.77
N TYR A 411 -2.39 -7.39 -10.53
CA TYR A 411 -3.73 -7.53 -9.95
C TYR A 411 -3.94 -8.87 -9.26
N ALA A 412 -3.41 -9.96 -9.81
CA ALA A 412 -3.49 -11.29 -9.20
C ALA A 412 -2.79 -11.35 -7.84
N TYR A 413 -1.61 -10.73 -7.72
CA TYR A 413 -0.87 -10.62 -6.46
C TYR A 413 -1.59 -9.76 -5.42
N HIS A 414 -2.39 -8.80 -5.84
CA HIS A 414 -3.26 -8.06 -4.92
C HIS A 414 -4.43 -8.89 -4.36
N ALA A 415 -4.75 -10.06 -4.93
CA ALA A 415 -5.62 -11.05 -4.30
C ALA A 415 -4.85 -12.05 -3.42
N ASP A 416 -3.52 -12.13 -3.54
CA ASP A 416 -2.69 -12.93 -2.65
C ASP A 416 -2.61 -12.28 -1.26
N ARG A 417 -2.76 -13.12 -0.24
CA ARG A 417 -2.82 -12.73 1.17
C ARG A 417 -1.77 -13.44 2.01
N ARG A 418 -0.85 -14.15 1.35
CA ARG A 418 0.38 -14.66 1.95
C ARG A 418 1.35 -13.50 2.20
N ILE A 419 2.10 -13.61 3.30
CA ILE A 419 3.08 -12.62 3.72
C ILE A 419 4.45 -13.21 3.44
N TYR A 420 5.25 -12.51 2.64
CA TYR A 420 6.61 -12.95 2.31
C TYR A 420 7.62 -12.17 3.18
N PRO A 421 8.47 -12.85 3.96
CA PRO A 421 9.42 -12.17 4.83
C PRO A 421 10.54 -11.49 4.02
N LEU A 422 11.00 -10.31 4.48
CA LEU A 422 12.01 -9.50 3.77
C LEU A 422 13.47 -9.79 4.17
N ARG A 423 13.74 -10.57 5.22
CA ARG A 423 15.11 -10.77 5.74
C ARG A 423 15.57 -12.23 5.76
N GLY A 424 16.81 -12.40 5.30
CA GLY A 424 17.57 -13.65 5.14
C GLY A 424 17.80 -14.56 6.36
N ARG A 425 17.42 -14.18 7.59
CA ARG A 425 17.68 -15.03 8.76
C ARG A 425 16.83 -16.31 8.76
N ASN A 426 15.62 -16.21 8.21
CA ASN A 426 14.73 -17.34 8.01
C ASN A 426 14.51 -17.62 6.52
N THR A 427 15.34 -17.01 5.65
CA THR A 427 15.22 -17.20 4.20
C THR A 427 16.39 -18.00 3.67
N LEU A 428 16.10 -19.17 3.11
CA LEU A 428 17.09 -19.89 2.34
C LEU A 428 17.06 -19.37 0.89
N THR A 429 18.15 -18.77 0.44
CA THR A 429 18.28 -18.40 -0.97
C THR A 429 19.03 -19.51 -1.71
N VAL A 430 18.38 -20.09 -2.70
CA VAL A 430 18.96 -21.11 -3.59
C VAL A 430 19.27 -20.44 -4.93
N VAL A 431 20.55 -20.32 -5.28
CA VAL A 431 21.03 -19.63 -6.49
C VAL A 431 21.55 -20.65 -7.51
N ASN A 432 21.05 -20.60 -8.75
CA ASN A 432 21.59 -21.34 -9.91
C ASN A 432 21.79 -22.87 -9.71
N ALA A 433 20.98 -23.51 -8.86
CA ALA A 433 21.16 -24.93 -8.58
C ALA A 433 20.46 -25.88 -9.59
N GLY A 434 19.98 -25.36 -10.73
CA GLY A 434 19.28 -26.15 -11.75
C GLY A 434 18.14 -26.97 -11.14
N VAL A 435 17.91 -28.18 -11.63
CA VAL A 435 16.89 -29.12 -11.11
C VAL A 435 17.01 -29.34 -9.61
N TRP A 436 18.25 -29.37 -9.12
CA TRP A 436 18.56 -29.60 -7.72
C TRP A 436 18.04 -28.48 -6.83
N GLY A 437 18.13 -27.23 -7.29
CA GLY A 437 17.60 -26.08 -6.58
C GLY A 437 16.09 -26.13 -6.42
N TYR A 438 15.39 -26.50 -7.49
CA TYR A 438 13.94 -26.69 -7.47
C TYR A 438 13.50 -27.90 -6.65
N THR A 439 14.31 -28.96 -6.61
CA THR A 439 14.06 -30.13 -5.75
C THR A 439 14.15 -29.75 -4.28
N LEU A 440 15.22 -29.03 -3.89
CA LEU A 440 15.40 -28.49 -2.54
C LEU A 440 14.26 -27.54 -2.18
N ALA A 441 13.90 -26.64 -3.09
CA ALA A 441 12.81 -25.71 -2.90
C ALA A 441 11.48 -26.41 -2.65
N LEU A 442 11.17 -27.43 -3.46
CA LEU A 442 9.97 -28.24 -3.32
C LEU A 442 9.94 -28.97 -1.97
N HIS A 443 11.06 -29.59 -1.59
CA HIS A 443 11.14 -30.36 -0.36
C HIS A 443 11.08 -29.47 0.89
N ILE A 444 11.89 -28.41 0.92
CA ILE A 444 11.96 -27.46 2.02
C ILE A 444 10.65 -26.68 2.11
N GLY A 445 10.17 -26.09 1.01
CA GLY A 445 8.93 -25.31 1.02
C GLY A 445 7.70 -26.13 1.41
N LYS A 446 7.60 -27.41 1.01
CA LYS A 446 6.53 -28.28 1.51
C LYS A 446 6.61 -28.51 3.02
N ASN A 447 7.81 -28.56 3.59
CA ASN A 447 7.99 -28.64 5.03
C ASN A 447 7.65 -27.31 5.72
N LEU A 448 8.00 -26.16 5.12
CA LEU A 448 7.61 -24.82 5.61
C LEU A 448 6.09 -24.68 5.70
N LEU A 449 5.35 -25.17 4.70
CA LEU A 449 3.87 -25.12 4.68
C LEU A 449 3.20 -26.08 5.69
N LYS A 450 3.91 -27.11 6.16
CA LYS A 450 3.38 -28.14 7.08
C LYS A 450 3.64 -27.81 8.55
N LYS A 451 4.74 -27.14 8.85
CA LYS A 451 5.26 -26.91 10.20
C LYS A 451 4.95 -25.50 10.67
N GLU A 452 4.10 -25.33 11.67
CA GLU A 452 3.70 -24.01 12.19
C GLU A 452 4.89 -23.21 12.74
N ASP A 453 5.87 -23.89 13.35
CA ASP A 453 7.13 -23.33 13.84
C ASP A 453 8.02 -22.78 12.72
N LEU A 454 7.78 -23.19 11.47
CA LEU A 454 8.52 -22.74 10.30
C LEU A 454 7.73 -21.75 9.42
N SER A 455 6.55 -21.29 9.87
CA SER A 455 5.69 -20.37 9.12
C SER A 455 6.34 -19.00 8.81
N GLU A 456 7.36 -18.62 9.58
CA GLU A 456 8.15 -17.40 9.38
C GLU A 456 9.37 -17.58 8.47
N HIS A 457 9.57 -18.78 7.92
CA HIS A 457 10.67 -19.06 7.01
C HIS A 457 10.21 -18.97 5.56
N SER A 458 11.13 -18.55 4.68
CA SER A 458 10.88 -18.48 3.25
C SER A 458 12.01 -19.11 2.47
N LEU A 459 11.72 -19.45 1.23
CA LEU A 459 12.71 -19.92 0.30
C LEU A 459 12.69 -19.01 -0.91
N ILE A 460 13.83 -18.40 -1.22
CA ILE A 460 14.01 -17.60 -2.43
C ILE A 460 14.75 -18.47 -3.43
N LEU A 461 14.13 -18.69 -4.58
CA LEU A 461 14.77 -19.37 -5.68
C LEU A 461 15.22 -18.33 -6.70
N TYR A 462 16.52 -18.28 -6.94
CA TYR A 462 17.13 -17.42 -7.95
C TYR A 462 17.63 -18.30 -9.09
N ASP A 463 17.08 -18.06 -10.28
CA ASP A 463 17.52 -18.68 -11.53
C ASP A 463 17.75 -17.58 -12.57
N SER A 464 18.88 -17.63 -13.25
CA SER A 464 19.25 -16.61 -14.25
C SER A 464 18.48 -16.74 -15.57
N ARG A 465 17.71 -17.81 -15.77
CA ARG A 465 16.93 -18.06 -17.00
C ARG A 465 15.57 -17.37 -16.91
N GLU A 466 15.44 -16.23 -17.57
CA GLU A 466 14.22 -15.40 -17.52
C GLU A 466 12.97 -16.15 -18.02
N ASP A 467 13.10 -16.97 -19.07
CA ASP A 467 12.01 -17.78 -19.64
C ASP A 467 11.46 -18.81 -18.65
N LEU A 468 12.35 -19.40 -17.86
CA LEU A 468 12.00 -20.34 -16.81
C LEU A 468 11.29 -19.63 -15.66
N ILE A 469 11.82 -18.49 -15.20
CA ILE A 469 11.21 -17.68 -14.13
C ILE A 469 9.83 -17.18 -14.54
N GLU A 470 9.66 -16.73 -15.79
CA GLU A 470 8.37 -16.27 -16.31
C GLU A 470 7.33 -17.40 -16.30
N ARG A 471 7.70 -18.60 -16.77
CA ARG A 471 6.82 -19.77 -16.72
C ARG A 471 6.50 -20.21 -15.30
N LEU A 472 7.48 -20.26 -14.41
CA LEU A 472 7.28 -20.59 -13.00
C LEU A 472 6.33 -19.62 -12.30
N THR A 473 6.46 -18.34 -12.60
CA THR A 473 5.61 -17.28 -12.05
C THR A 473 4.15 -17.44 -12.49
N VAL A 474 3.94 -17.94 -13.72
CA VAL A 474 2.62 -18.06 -14.34
C VAL A 474 1.96 -19.39 -14.03
N GLU A 475 2.69 -20.49 -14.16
CA GLU A 475 2.18 -21.85 -14.05
C GLU A 475 2.31 -22.38 -12.62
N GLY A 476 3.23 -21.85 -11.82
CA GLY A 476 3.56 -22.35 -10.48
C GLY A 476 4.33 -23.67 -10.49
N HIS A 477 4.69 -24.19 -11.67
CA HIS A 477 5.30 -25.51 -11.87
C HIS A 477 6.60 -25.37 -12.67
N HIS A 478 7.57 -26.26 -12.46
CA HIS A 478 8.79 -26.22 -13.25
C HIS A 478 8.55 -26.88 -14.62
N PRO A 479 8.73 -26.17 -15.75
CA PRO A 479 8.29 -26.59 -17.09
C PRO A 479 8.98 -27.86 -17.61
N TRP A 480 10.17 -28.20 -17.09
CA TRP A 480 10.91 -29.38 -17.51
C TRP A 480 10.93 -30.54 -16.50
N HIS A 481 11.02 -30.28 -15.20
CA HIS A 481 11.32 -31.31 -14.19
C HIS A 481 10.22 -31.53 -13.15
N PHE A 482 9.37 -30.54 -12.89
CA PHE A 482 8.26 -30.62 -11.92
C PHE A 482 6.97 -30.16 -12.59
N LYS A 483 6.63 -30.80 -13.72
CA LYS A 483 5.52 -30.37 -14.59
C LYS A 483 4.15 -30.49 -13.92
N GLU A 484 4.02 -31.42 -12.99
CA GLU A 484 2.76 -31.76 -12.31
C GLU A 484 2.75 -31.36 -10.83
N VAL A 485 3.84 -30.77 -10.33
CA VAL A 485 3.96 -30.41 -8.92
C VAL A 485 4.18 -28.91 -8.80
N ALA A 486 3.18 -28.23 -8.23
CA ALA A 486 3.31 -26.82 -7.87
C ALA A 486 4.43 -26.63 -6.85
N LEU A 487 5.32 -25.68 -7.13
CA LEU A 487 6.32 -25.27 -6.17
C LEU A 487 5.66 -24.47 -5.04
N PRO A 488 5.97 -24.81 -3.78
CA PRO A 488 5.37 -24.24 -2.57
C PRO A 488 5.67 -22.76 -2.35
#